data_AF-A0A1V4W4K6-F1
#
_entry.id   AF-A0A1V4W4K6-F1
#
_cell.length_a   1.000
_cell.length_b   1.000
_cell.length_c   1.000
_cell.angle_alpha   90.00
_cell.angle_beta   90.00
_cell.angle_gamma   90.00
#
_symmetry.space_group_name_H-M   'P 1'
#
loop_
_entity.id
_entity.type
_entity.pdbx_description
1 polymer ?
#
loop_
_entity_poly.entity_id
_entity_poly.type
_entity_poly.pdbx_seq_one_letter_code
_entity_poly.pdbx_strand_id
1 'polypeptide(L)'
;MFEQTYQELLNLPKYAELKKQFPADVQAVHNGYFSQDKKGSFKDTKGDTIADYDTYNTIMKDKEWLLSFDCPLRFIWSHSALKEGWDNPNVFQVCTLIEQKSTFTCRQKVGRGLHLCVNQDGERIEDKNINVLHVMANESFSEFAETLQREIESETGVKFGILQLSLFQGMTYEEKIVQEKTVDAQDAKLVVDYMVTHGYLTKDGTPTESAKAAIVEQTAPLPPQMETAKESLALAIQTGATVKADDIVGQAYTETITVEKTVSYEEATQLMNHFEKKDYITKTGKIKDTMKSALLSGTLDLPKKFEAARSRFENIITRADQRPPLRDASREVTVRLNKQVLISPEFRELWDRIKQKTAYRVQIDTEKLVDWSVRDLQTMPRIPKARLMTQTADINIENAGVTHFERGIKVTDLETTYEALPHIINIISE
;
A
#
# COMPACT_ATOMS: atom_id res chain seq x y z
N MET A 1 -34.65 32.85 -0.49
CA MET A 1 -33.48 32.81 0.41
C MET A 1 -32.23 32.34 -0.34
N PHE A 2 -32.16 31.07 -0.81
CA PHE A 2 -30.99 30.57 -1.54
C PHE A 2 -30.51 31.51 -2.66
N GLU A 3 -31.42 31.90 -3.55
CA GLU A 3 -31.08 32.70 -4.73
C GLU A 3 -30.53 34.07 -4.37
N GLN A 4 -31.13 34.74 -3.38
CA GLN A 4 -30.65 36.02 -2.87
C GLN A 4 -29.24 35.88 -2.29
N THR A 5 -29.04 34.90 -1.40
CA THR A 5 -27.73 34.68 -0.77
C THR A 5 -26.67 34.26 -1.79
N TYR A 6 -27.04 33.46 -2.80
CA TYR A 6 -26.14 33.07 -3.89
C TYR A 6 -25.69 34.31 -4.68
N GLN A 7 -26.61 35.21 -5.04
CA GLN A 7 -26.27 36.45 -5.74
C GLN A 7 -25.39 37.38 -4.91
N GLU A 8 -25.73 37.54 -3.63
CA GLU A 8 -24.93 38.34 -2.68
C GLU A 8 -23.50 37.82 -2.59
N LEU A 9 -23.33 36.50 -2.41
CA LEU A 9 -22.02 35.88 -2.33
C LEU A 9 -21.27 35.96 -3.65
N LEU A 10 -21.90 35.65 -4.79
CA LEU A 10 -21.26 35.67 -6.10
C LEU A 10 -20.74 37.07 -6.50
N ASN A 11 -21.33 38.12 -5.95
CA ASN A 11 -20.90 39.51 -6.16
C ASN A 11 -19.68 39.92 -5.31
N LEU A 12 -19.21 39.07 -4.39
CA LEU A 12 -17.98 39.36 -3.65
C LEU A 12 -16.75 39.29 -4.56
N PRO A 13 -15.74 40.16 -4.39
CA PRO A 13 -14.54 40.20 -5.23
C PRO A 13 -13.81 38.85 -5.32
N LYS A 14 -13.86 38.05 -4.26
CA LYS A 14 -13.22 36.73 -4.20
C LYS A 14 -13.80 35.69 -5.19
N TYR A 15 -14.99 35.92 -5.73
CA TYR A 15 -15.65 35.03 -6.70
C TYR A 15 -15.77 35.64 -8.10
N ALA A 16 -15.07 36.74 -8.39
CA ALA A 16 -15.15 37.42 -9.69
C ALA A 16 -14.79 36.48 -10.87
N GLU A 17 -13.76 35.66 -10.72
CA GLU A 17 -13.37 34.66 -11.73
C GLU A 17 -14.46 33.59 -11.91
N LEU A 18 -15.06 33.12 -10.82
CA LEU A 18 -16.16 32.16 -10.87
C LEU A 18 -17.37 32.72 -11.64
N LYS A 19 -17.73 33.98 -11.36
CA LYS A 19 -18.83 34.68 -12.05
C LYS A 19 -18.57 34.86 -13.54
N LYS A 20 -17.31 35.10 -13.93
CA LYS A 20 -16.91 35.21 -15.33
C LYS A 20 -16.99 33.86 -16.06
N GLN A 21 -16.57 32.79 -15.38
CA GLN A 21 -16.53 31.45 -15.96
C GLN A 21 -17.92 30.81 -16.03
N PHE A 22 -18.82 31.13 -15.09
CA PHE A 22 -20.15 30.52 -14.99
C PHE A 22 -21.24 31.61 -14.92
N PRO A 23 -21.68 32.14 -16.07
CA PRO A 23 -22.61 33.27 -16.15
C PRO A 23 -24.10 32.86 -16.05
N ALA A 24 -24.39 31.60 -15.74
CA ALA A 24 -25.75 31.07 -15.71
C ALA A 24 -26.63 31.84 -14.70
N ASP A 25 -27.92 31.98 -15.03
CA ASP A 25 -28.88 32.56 -14.12
C ASP A 25 -29.05 31.67 -12.88
N VAL A 26 -29.35 32.30 -11.76
CA VAL A 26 -29.40 31.64 -10.45
C VAL A 26 -30.50 30.59 -10.40
N GLN A 27 -31.57 30.75 -11.17
CA GLN A 27 -32.62 29.74 -11.31
C GLN A 27 -32.12 28.43 -11.95
N ALA A 28 -31.07 28.50 -12.77
CA ALA A 28 -30.54 27.34 -13.50
C ALA A 28 -29.41 26.63 -12.74
N VAL A 29 -28.81 27.26 -11.71
CA VAL A 29 -27.67 26.66 -10.98
C VAL A 29 -28.09 25.64 -9.93
N HIS A 30 -29.38 25.47 -9.72
CA HIS A 30 -29.94 24.89 -8.51
C HIS A 30 -31.20 24.11 -8.89
N ASN A 31 -31.34 22.88 -8.39
CA ASN A 31 -32.54 22.08 -8.60
C ASN A 31 -32.75 21.12 -7.43
N GLY A 32 -34.00 20.83 -7.09
CA GLY A 32 -34.34 19.97 -5.96
C GLY A 32 -35.28 18.87 -6.37
N TYR A 33 -35.05 17.66 -5.87
CA TYR A 33 -36.02 16.59 -5.98
C TYR A 33 -36.92 16.63 -4.73
N PHE A 34 -38.04 17.29 -4.86
CA PHE A 34 -39.10 17.24 -3.88
C PHE A 34 -40.33 16.70 -4.59
N SER A 35 -40.94 15.65 -4.05
CA SER A 35 -42.22 15.15 -4.56
C SER A 35 -43.23 16.30 -4.64
N GLN A 36 -43.57 16.71 -5.86
CA GLN A 36 -44.64 17.68 -6.13
C GLN A 36 -45.91 16.93 -6.52
N ASP A 37 -47.06 17.39 -6.05
CA ASP A 37 -48.34 16.89 -6.54
C ASP A 37 -48.61 17.38 -7.98
N LYS A 38 -49.65 16.83 -8.62
CA LYS A 38 -50.07 17.25 -9.98
C LYS A 38 -50.50 18.72 -10.08
N LYS A 39 -50.51 19.46 -8.98
CA LYS A 39 -50.87 20.89 -8.86
C LYS A 39 -49.69 21.76 -8.41
N GLY A 40 -48.46 21.21 -8.32
CA GLY A 40 -47.24 21.93 -7.98
C GLY A 40 -47.00 22.14 -6.48
N SER A 41 -47.81 21.55 -5.59
CA SER A 41 -47.57 21.62 -4.15
C SER A 41 -46.58 20.55 -3.71
N PHE A 42 -45.56 20.94 -2.95
CA PHE A 42 -44.61 20.01 -2.34
C PHE A 42 -45.33 19.10 -1.33
N LYS A 43 -45.04 17.80 -1.39
CA LYS A 43 -45.50 16.81 -0.43
C LYS A 43 -44.36 16.41 0.50
N ASP A 44 -44.70 16.30 1.78
CA ASP A 44 -43.87 15.58 2.75
C ASP A 44 -43.97 14.08 2.46
N THR A 45 -43.04 13.56 1.66
CA THR A 45 -42.89 12.12 1.42
C THR A 45 -41.75 11.58 2.26
N LYS A 46 -41.78 10.29 2.63
CA LYS A 46 -40.61 9.62 3.23
C LYS A 46 -39.47 9.39 2.21
N GLY A 47 -39.63 9.85 0.97
CA GLY A 47 -38.71 9.64 -0.15
C GLY A 47 -38.85 8.29 -0.88
N ASP A 48 -39.80 7.44 -0.49
CA ASP A 48 -40.05 6.11 -1.09
C ASP A 48 -41.09 6.11 -2.22
N THR A 49 -41.48 7.28 -2.73
CA THR A 49 -42.58 7.36 -3.71
C THR A 49 -42.10 7.28 -5.15
N ILE A 50 -42.95 6.80 -6.05
CA ILE A 50 -42.66 6.66 -7.49
C ILE A 50 -42.28 8.01 -8.12
N ALA A 51 -42.88 9.11 -7.65
CA ALA A 51 -42.54 10.46 -8.12
C ALA A 51 -41.10 10.89 -7.76
N ASP A 52 -40.58 10.41 -6.63
CA ASP A 52 -39.18 10.60 -6.24
C ASP A 52 -38.24 9.83 -7.19
N TYR A 53 -38.62 8.62 -7.62
CA TYR A 53 -37.86 7.82 -8.58
C TYR A 53 -37.82 8.42 -10.00
N ASP A 54 -38.93 8.96 -10.51
CA ASP A 54 -38.98 9.53 -11.86
C ASP A 54 -38.13 10.81 -12.00
N THR A 55 -38.17 11.67 -10.97
CA THR A 55 -37.34 12.89 -10.91
C THR A 55 -35.86 12.53 -10.79
N TYR A 56 -35.54 11.51 -9.98
CA TYR A 56 -34.19 10.97 -9.83
C TYR A 56 -33.62 10.40 -11.13
N ASN A 57 -34.41 9.59 -11.85
CA ASN A 57 -34.00 9.01 -13.13
C ASN A 57 -33.73 10.07 -14.20
N THR A 58 -34.38 11.23 -14.14
CA THR A 58 -34.16 12.31 -15.11
C THR A 58 -32.77 12.94 -14.95
N ILE A 59 -32.28 13.10 -13.72
CA ILE A 59 -30.92 13.62 -13.45
C ILE A 59 -29.85 12.53 -13.65
N MET A 60 -30.18 11.26 -13.39
CA MET A 60 -29.28 10.13 -13.60
C MET A 60 -29.16 9.67 -15.07
N LYS A 61 -30.07 10.11 -15.96
CA LYS A 61 -29.98 9.81 -17.39
C LYS A 61 -28.82 10.52 -18.07
N ASP A 62 -28.54 11.76 -17.68
CA ASP A 62 -27.52 12.60 -18.31
C ASP A 62 -26.34 12.89 -17.34
N LYS A 63 -25.73 11.82 -16.79
CA LYS A 63 -24.59 11.95 -15.86
C LYS A 63 -23.41 12.72 -16.46
N GLU A 64 -23.12 12.48 -17.74
CA GLU A 64 -22.05 13.18 -18.47
C GLU A 64 -22.34 14.67 -18.60
N TRP A 65 -23.62 15.03 -18.84
CA TRP A 65 -24.03 16.42 -18.88
C TRP A 65 -23.82 17.10 -17.52
N LEU A 66 -24.19 16.44 -16.43
CA LEU A 66 -23.99 16.97 -15.07
C LEU A 66 -22.52 17.23 -14.73
N LEU A 67 -21.58 16.54 -15.38
CA LEU A 67 -20.13 16.72 -15.22
C LEU A 67 -19.55 17.79 -16.16
N SER A 68 -20.27 18.14 -17.22
CA SER A 68 -19.87 19.19 -18.18
C SER A 68 -19.97 20.58 -17.57
N PHE A 69 -19.02 21.45 -17.90
CA PHE A 69 -19.08 22.87 -17.55
C PHE A 69 -20.22 23.64 -18.23
N ASP A 70 -20.76 23.11 -19.32
CA ASP A 70 -21.91 23.71 -19.99
C ASP A 70 -23.21 23.50 -19.20
N CYS A 71 -23.23 22.52 -18.27
CA CYS A 71 -24.35 22.34 -17.37
C CYS A 71 -24.34 23.41 -16.27
N PRO A 72 -25.41 24.21 -16.15
CA PRO A 72 -25.47 25.25 -15.12
C PRO A 72 -25.69 24.67 -13.72
N LEU A 73 -26.28 23.47 -13.62
CA LEU A 73 -26.71 22.85 -12.36
C LEU A 73 -25.53 22.45 -11.48
N ARG A 74 -25.46 23.03 -10.26
CA ARG A 74 -24.36 22.81 -9.29
C ARG A 74 -24.84 22.51 -7.87
N PHE A 75 -26.05 22.94 -7.53
CA PHE A 75 -26.66 22.71 -6.24
C PHE A 75 -27.85 21.77 -6.39
N ILE A 76 -27.85 20.69 -5.63
CA ILE A 76 -28.83 19.61 -5.75
C ILE A 76 -29.45 19.38 -4.38
N TRP A 77 -30.74 19.71 -4.23
CA TRP A 77 -31.50 19.49 -2.99
C TRP A 77 -32.22 18.17 -2.99
N SER A 78 -32.25 17.58 -1.81
CA SER A 78 -32.14 16.15 -1.72
C SER A 78 -32.85 15.62 -0.48
N HIS A 79 -34.12 15.17 -0.60
CA HIS A 79 -34.91 14.71 0.56
C HIS A 79 -34.39 13.39 1.13
N SER A 80 -34.00 12.47 0.27
CA SER A 80 -33.36 11.21 0.62
C SER A 80 -31.97 11.26 0.04
N ALA A 81 -31.09 12.03 0.69
CA ALA A 81 -29.68 12.08 0.35
C ALA A 81 -29.23 10.65 0.07
N LEU A 82 -29.01 10.37 -1.21
CA LEU A 82 -28.24 9.23 -1.64
C LEU A 82 -28.95 7.87 -1.44
N LYS A 83 -30.04 7.61 -2.17
CA LYS A 83 -30.54 6.24 -2.45
C LYS A 83 -29.68 5.52 -3.48
N GLU A 84 -29.72 4.19 -3.54
CA GLU A 84 -28.89 3.37 -4.45
C GLU A 84 -28.88 3.94 -5.89
N GLY A 85 -27.68 4.20 -6.42
CA GLY A 85 -27.45 4.67 -7.81
C GLY A 85 -26.88 6.09 -7.99
N TRP A 86 -26.83 6.92 -6.93
CA TRP A 86 -26.13 8.20 -6.98
C TRP A 86 -24.63 7.96 -6.88
N ASP A 87 -23.95 8.11 -8.02
CA ASP A 87 -22.51 7.97 -8.20
C ASP A 87 -22.05 9.12 -9.10
N ASN A 88 -21.69 10.24 -8.47
CA ASN A 88 -21.12 11.41 -9.14
C ASN A 88 -19.75 11.70 -8.49
N PRO A 89 -18.65 11.57 -9.26
CA PRO A 89 -17.30 11.77 -8.73
C PRO A 89 -16.97 13.22 -8.37
N ASN A 90 -17.74 14.20 -8.87
CA ASN A 90 -17.47 15.62 -8.72
C ASN A 90 -18.35 16.26 -7.64
N VAL A 91 -18.65 15.52 -6.58
CA VAL A 91 -19.34 16.02 -5.39
C VAL A 91 -18.31 16.49 -4.36
N PHE A 92 -18.15 17.81 -4.22
CA PHE A 92 -17.18 18.41 -3.29
C PHE A 92 -17.79 18.87 -1.96
N GLN A 93 -19.11 18.96 -1.88
CA GLN A 93 -19.82 19.45 -0.70
C GLN A 93 -21.06 18.61 -0.42
N VAL A 94 -21.21 18.15 0.82
CA VAL A 94 -22.39 17.44 1.30
C VAL A 94 -22.89 18.15 2.55
N CYS A 95 -24.12 18.66 2.49
CA CYS A 95 -24.76 19.35 3.60
C CYS A 95 -25.99 18.59 4.06
N THR A 96 -26.03 18.23 5.34
CA THR A 96 -27.20 17.59 5.95
C THR A 96 -27.99 18.62 6.72
N LEU A 97 -29.17 19.01 6.21
CA LEU A 97 -30.02 20.05 6.82
C LEU A 97 -30.95 19.53 7.93
N ILE A 98 -31.08 18.21 8.10
CA ILE A 98 -32.04 17.58 9.03
C ILE A 98 -31.28 16.92 10.19
N GLU A 99 -31.74 17.15 11.43
CA GLU A 99 -31.35 16.35 12.60
C GLU A 99 -32.00 14.96 12.51
N GLN A 100 -31.32 14.00 11.89
CA GLN A 100 -31.86 12.65 11.72
C GLN A 100 -31.54 11.76 12.93
N LYS A 101 -32.56 11.19 13.56
CA LYS A 101 -32.44 10.18 14.64
C LYS A 101 -32.24 8.74 14.13
N SER A 102 -31.50 8.55 13.03
CA SER A 102 -31.16 7.27 12.36
C SER A 102 -32.06 6.79 11.22
N THR A 103 -31.43 6.50 10.08
CA THR A 103 -31.70 5.36 9.17
C THR A 103 -30.53 5.13 8.18
N PHE A 104 -29.63 6.10 7.98
CA PHE A 104 -28.44 5.98 7.12
C PHE A 104 -27.15 6.19 7.91
N THR A 105 -26.13 5.35 7.69
CA THR A 105 -24.81 5.47 8.35
C THR A 105 -24.08 6.73 7.84
N CYS A 106 -23.29 7.36 8.72
CA CYS A 106 -22.48 8.53 8.37
C CYS A 106 -21.57 8.20 7.17
N ARG A 107 -20.96 7.01 7.18
CA ARG A 107 -20.12 6.50 6.11
C ARG A 107 -20.82 6.43 4.76
N GLN A 108 -22.09 6.02 4.69
CA GLN A 108 -22.83 5.96 3.42
C GLN A 108 -23.10 7.35 2.82
N LYS A 109 -23.32 8.35 3.69
CA LYS A 109 -23.54 9.74 3.27
C LYS A 109 -22.28 10.38 2.70
N VAL A 110 -21.16 10.16 3.39
CA VAL A 110 -19.85 10.71 2.99
C VAL A 110 -19.25 9.91 1.83
N GLY A 111 -19.42 8.59 1.82
CA GLY A 111 -18.79 7.66 0.87
C GLY A 111 -19.07 7.97 -0.60
N ARG A 112 -20.20 8.61 -0.89
CA ARG A 112 -20.60 8.98 -2.25
C ARG A 112 -20.02 10.30 -2.75
N GLY A 113 -19.35 11.04 -1.86
CA GLY A 113 -18.49 12.16 -2.23
C GLY A 113 -17.00 11.85 -2.09
N LEU A 114 -16.62 10.62 -1.72
CA LEU A 114 -15.21 10.21 -1.57
C LEU A 114 -14.58 9.70 -2.87
N HIS A 115 -15.33 9.69 -3.97
CA HIS A 115 -14.81 9.33 -5.28
C HIS A 115 -13.78 10.36 -5.75
N LEU A 116 -12.75 9.89 -6.48
CA LEU A 116 -11.83 10.79 -7.15
C LEU A 116 -12.56 11.52 -8.28
N CYS A 117 -12.52 12.84 -8.25
CA CYS A 117 -13.14 13.69 -9.25
C CYS A 117 -12.51 13.48 -10.64
N VAL A 118 -13.29 13.75 -11.67
CA VAL A 118 -12.85 13.68 -13.07
C VAL A 118 -12.72 15.07 -13.66
N ASN A 119 -11.75 15.24 -14.58
CA ASN A 119 -11.63 16.41 -15.42
C ASN A 119 -12.65 16.37 -16.58
N GLN A 120 -12.63 17.37 -17.46
CA GLN A 120 -13.56 17.43 -18.61
C GLN A 120 -13.27 16.38 -19.68
N ASP A 121 -12.09 15.76 -19.67
CA ASP A 121 -11.72 14.64 -20.53
C ASP A 121 -12.17 13.28 -19.93
N GLY A 122 -12.79 13.29 -18.75
CA GLY A 122 -13.23 12.09 -18.04
C GLY A 122 -12.13 11.37 -17.24
N GLU A 123 -10.92 11.92 -17.20
CA GLU A 123 -9.79 11.35 -16.48
C GLU A 123 -9.85 11.69 -14.99
N ARG A 124 -9.54 10.71 -14.13
CA ARG A 124 -9.53 10.90 -12.68
C ARG A 124 -8.33 11.75 -12.25
N ILE A 125 -8.59 12.72 -11.39
CA ILE A 125 -7.56 13.57 -10.80
C ILE A 125 -7.10 12.92 -9.49
N GLU A 126 -5.80 12.62 -9.36
CA GLU A 126 -5.23 12.04 -8.13
C GLU A 126 -4.77 13.09 -7.10
N ASP A 127 -4.82 14.38 -7.45
CA ASP A 127 -4.38 15.46 -6.55
C ASP A 127 -5.26 15.51 -5.29
N LYS A 128 -4.64 15.21 -4.15
CA LYS A 128 -5.30 15.19 -2.84
C LYS A 128 -5.81 16.56 -2.40
N ASN A 129 -5.23 17.65 -2.91
CA ASN A 129 -5.68 19.01 -2.58
C ASN A 129 -6.95 19.40 -3.34
N ILE A 130 -7.22 18.75 -4.47
CA ILE A 130 -8.45 18.94 -5.24
C ILE A 130 -9.56 18.05 -4.69
N ASN A 131 -9.24 16.79 -4.38
CA ASN A 131 -10.19 15.80 -3.86
C ASN A 131 -10.50 16.00 -2.37
N VAL A 132 -11.06 17.15 -2.01
CA VAL A 132 -11.45 17.49 -0.64
C VAL A 132 -12.98 17.62 -0.55
N LEU A 133 -13.60 16.63 0.09
CA LEU A 133 -15.03 16.64 0.40
C LEU A 133 -15.30 17.45 1.67
N HIS A 134 -16.08 18.52 1.55
CA HIS A 134 -16.56 19.29 2.69
C HIS A 134 -17.88 18.71 3.18
N VAL A 135 -17.97 18.37 4.46
CA VAL A 135 -19.18 17.84 5.08
C VAL A 135 -19.70 18.85 6.09
N MET A 136 -20.92 19.35 5.87
CA MET A 136 -21.64 20.20 6.80
C MET A 136 -22.64 19.32 7.57
N ALA A 137 -22.37 19.11 8.85
CA ALA A 137 -23.19 18.31 9.75
C ALA A 137 -23.79 19.18 10.86
N ASN A 138 -24.93 18.75 11.41
CA ASN A 138 -25.60 19.41 12.54
C ASN A 138 -25.05 18.94 13.91
N GLU A 139 -24.03 18.09 13.92
CA GLU A 139 -23.36 17.58 15.13
C GLU A 139 -21.96 18.19 15.27
N SER A 140 -21.33 18.02 16.44
CA SER A 140 -19.96 18.52 16.62
C SER A 140 -18.96 17.71 15.80
N PHE A 141 -17.84 18.33 15.41
CA PHE A 141 -16.77 17.65 14.68
C PHE A 141 -16.29 16.37 15.40
N SER A 142 -16.16 16.42 16.73
CA SER A 142 -15.74 15.27 17.53
C SER A 142 -16.73 14.11 17.44
N GLU A 143 -18.03 14.38 17.59
CA GLU A 143 -19.08 13.35 17.51
C GLU A 143 -19.16 12.73 16.11
N PHE A 144 -19.07 13.56 15.07
CA PHE A 144 -19.06 13.11 13.68
C PHE A 144 -17.84 12.20 13.40
N ALA A 145 -16.65 12.65 13.79
CA ALA A 145 -15.41 11.93 13.56
C ALA A 145 -15.36 10.59 14.30
N GLU A 146 -15.83 10.56 15.55
CA GLU A 146 -15.91 9.33 16.36
C GLU A 146 -16.92 8.35 15.76
N THR A 147 -18.10 8.83 15.36
CA THR A 147 -19.13 8.01 14.72
C THR A 147 -18.61 7.39 13.43
N LEU A 148 -18.01 8.20 12.54
CA LEU A 148 -17.47 7.73 11.27
C LEU A 148 -16.33 6.71 11.46
N GLN A 149 -15.42 6.97 12.40
CA GLN A 149 -14.35 6.02 12.72
C GLN A 149 -14.94 4.71 13.22
N ARG A 150 -15.88 4.74 14.17
CA ARG A 150 -16.52 3.54 14.72
C ARG A 150 -17.27 2.73 13.66
N GLU A 151 -17.98 3.39 12.75
CA GLU A 151 -18.66 2.73 11.64
C GLU A 151 -17.65 2.02 10.72
N ILE A 152 -16.56 2.68 10.36
CA ILE A 152 -15.50 2.07 9.53
C ILE A 152 -14.88 0.87 10.26
N GLU A 153 -14.59 0.99 11.56
CA GLU A 153 -14.01 -0.11 12.34
C GLU A 153 -14.95 -1.32 12.42
N SER A 154 -16.25 -1.09 12.63
CA SER A 154 -17.25 -2.16 12.72
C SER A 154 -17.43 -2.91 11.41
N GLU A 155 -17.39 -2.22 10.27
CA GLU A 155 -17.64 -2.83 8.96
C GLU A 155 -16.40 -3.47 8.35
N THR A 156 -15.23 -2.85 8.52
CA THR A 156 -13.97 -3.37 7.95
C THR A 156 -13.25 -4.35 8.86
N GLY A 157 -13.61 -4.38 10.15
CA GLY A 157 -12.90 -5.14 11.19
C GLY A 157 -11.54 -4.55 11.58
N VAL A 158 -11.09 -3.48 10.91
CA VAL A 158 -9.84 -2.77 11.20
C VAL A 158 -10.05 -1.82 12.36
N LYS A 159 -9.21 -1.85 13.39
CA LYS A 159 -9.26 -0.89 14.49
C LYS A 159 -8.20 0.20 14.32
N PHE A 160 -8.59 1.46 14.40
CA PHE A 160 -7.67 2.58 14.22
C PHE A 160 -6.90 2.90 15.50
N GLY A 161 -5.60 3.13 15.36
CA GLY A 161 -4.74 3.47 16.49
C GLY A 161 -4.66 2.38 17.54
N ILE A 162 -4.98 1.13 17.19
CA ILE A 162 -4.81 -0.06 18.03
C ILE A 162 -3.93 -1.04 17.26
N LEU A 163 -2.77 -1.39 17.83
CA LEU A 163 -1.93 -2.46 17.32
C LEU A 163 -2.53 -3.80 17.71
N GLN A 164 -2.93 -4.57 16.70
CA GLN A 164 -3.36 -5.95 16.88
C GLN A 164 -2.18 -6.89 16.63
N LEU A 165 -2.10 -7.98 17.41
CA LEU A 165 -1.05 -8.99 17.28
C LEU A 165 -1.01 -9.57 15.85
N SER A 166 -2.18 -9.74 15.23
CA SER A 166 -2.35 -10.22 13.86
C SER A 166 -1.66 -9.36 12.80
N LEU A 167 -1.33 -8.10 13.09
CA LEU A 167 -0.60 -7.23 12.15
C LEU A 167 0.87 -7.65 12.00
N PHE A 168 1.43 -8.30 13.01
CA PHE A 168 2.83 -8.70 13.04
C PHE A 168 3.01 -10.19 12.74
N GLN A 169 2.05 -11.02 13.15
CA GLN A 169 2.09 -12.46 12.91
C GLN A 169 2.11 -12.78 11.41
N GLY A 170 3.07 -13.61 10.98
CA GLY A 170 3.21 -14.01 9.58
C GLY A 170 3.95 -13.00 8.70
N MET A 171 4.40 -11.86 9.26
CA MET A 171 5.28 -10.95 8.53
C MET A 171 6.61 -11.65 8.20
N THR A 172 7.04 -11.56 6.94
CA THR A 172 8.38 -11.98 6.52
C THR A 172 9.34 -10.80 6.44
N TYR A 173 10.59 -11.03 6.82
CA TYR A 173 11.68 -10.06 6.67
C TYR A 173 13.00 -10.76 6.38
N GLU A 174 13.88 -10.06 5.68
CA GLU A 174 15.24 -10.52 5.39
C GLU A 174 16.18 -10.10 6.53
N GLU A 175 16.96 -11.04 7.03
CA GLU A 175 18.02 -10.78 7.99
C GLU A 175 19.36 -11.23 7.41
N LYS A 176 20.34 -10.32 7.42
CA LYS A 176 21.71 -10.61 7.02
C LYS A 176 22.46 -11.17 8.22
N ILE A 177 22.75 -12.48 8.20
CA ILE A 177 23.52 -13.14 9.24
C ILE A 177 24.95 -13.30 8.73
N VAL A 178 25.92 -12.81 9.51
CA VAL A 178 27.34 -13.03 9.27
C VAL A 178 27.70 -14.36 9.94
N GLN A 179 27.99 -15.38 9.15
CA GLN A 179 28.40 -16.69 9.64
C GLN A 179 29.89 -16.90 9.38
N GLU A 180 30.62 -17.36 10.40
CA GLU A 180 31.99 -17.85 10.22
C GLU A 180 31.94 -19.24 9.60
N LYS A 181 32.51 -19.36 8.40
CA LYS A 181 32.66 -20.61 7.67
C LYS A 181 34.14 -20.85 7.41
N THR A 182 34.53 -22.12 7.38
CA THR A 182 35.89 -22.52 7.04
C THR A 182 35.95 -22.88 5.56
N VAL A 183 37.04 -22.47 4.89
CA VAL A 183 37.28 -22.82 3.49
C VAL A 183 37.41 -24.34 3.38
N ASP A 184 36.50 -24.96 2.64
CA ASP A 184 36.59 -26.38 2.30
C ASP A 184 37.43 -26.61 1.03
N ALA A 185 37.70 -27.88 0.71
CA ALA A 185 38.56 -28.24 -0.42
C ALA A 185 37.97 -27.88 -1.80
N GLN A 186 36.65 -27.65 -1.91
CA GLN A 186 35.99 -27.24 -3.14
C GLN A 186 36.06 -25.71 -3.30
N ASP A 187 35.79 -24.97 -2.22
CA ASP A 187 35.95 -23.52 -2.13
C ASP A 187 37.41 -23.11 -2.42
N ALA A 188 38.39 -23.82 -1.84
CA ALA A 188 39.81 -23.58 -2.10
C ALA A 188 40.18 -23.74 -3.59
N LYS A 189 39.59 -24.73 -4.27
CA LYS A 189 39.79 -24.93 -5.72
C LYS A 189 39.16 -23.80 -6.53
N LEU A 190 37.96 -23.35 -6.17
CA LEU A 190 37.28 -22.25 -6.85
C LEU A 190 38.04 -20.93 -6.72
N VAL A 191 38.60 -20.64 -5.54
CA VAL A 191 39.45 -19.46 -5.31
C VAL A 191 40.71 -19.51 -6.17
N VAL A 192 41.42 -20.66 -6.19
CA VAL A 192 42.64 -20.82 -7.01
C VAL A 192 42.31 -20.71 -8.50
N ASP A 193 41.23 -21.32 -8.97
CA ASP A 193 40.82 -21.26 -10.38
C ASP A 193 40.40 -19.84 -10.82
N TYR A 194 39.71 -19.11 -9.94
CA TYR A 194 39.36 -17.71 -10.16
C TYR A 194 40.60 -16.81 -10.23
N MET A 195 41.59 -17.04 -9.35
CA MET A 195 42.85 -16.28 -9.33
C MET A 195 43.76 -16.59 -10.54
N VAL A 196 43.75 -17.83 -11.04
CA VAL A 196 44.42 -18.21 -12.29
C VAL A 196 43.71 -17.57 -13.49
N THR A 197 42.38 -17.59 -13.52
CA THR A 197 41.56 -17.02 -14.60
C THR A 197 41.73 -15.50 -14.73
N HIS A 198 41.88 -14.79 -13.62
CA HIS A 198 42.08 -13.33 -13.59
C HIS A 198 43.57 -12.92 -13.62
N GLY A 199 44.49 -13.87 -13.81
CA GLY A 199 45.91 -13.58 -14.07
C GLY A 199 46.75 -13.18 -12.85
N TYR A 200 46.31 -13.55 -11.65
CA TYR A 200 47.03 -13.33 -10.38
C TYR A 200 47.94 -14.50 -9.98
N LEU A 201 47.72 -15.69 -10.57
CA LEU A 201 48.57 -16.88 -10.41
C LEU A 201 48.91 -17.46 -11.79
N THR A 202 50.14 -17.94 -11.96
CA THR A 202 50.50 -18.79 -13.12
C THR A 202 49.92 -20.19 -12.96
N LYS A 203 49.89 -20.99 -14.04
CA LYS A 203 49.43 -22.40 -14.02
C LYS A 203 50.19 -23.29 -13.03
N ASP A 204 51.35 -22.85 -12.55
CA ASP A 204 52.20 -23.55 -11.59
C ASP A 204 52.09 -23.01 -10.15
N GLY A 205 51.16 -22.07 -9.89
CA GLY A 205 50.88 -21.55 -8.54
C GLY A 205 51.86 -20.47 -8.06
N THR A 206 52.63 -19.85 -8.97
CA THR A 206 53.49 -18.71 -8.64
C THR A 206 52.75 -17.37 -8.82
N PRO A 207 52.82 -16.45 -7.85
CA PRO A 207 52.20 -15.14 -7.96
C PRO A 207 52.84 -14.30 -9.08
N THR A 208 52.03 -13.75 -9.98
CA THR A 208 52.47 -12.82 -11.04
C THR A 208 52.75 -11.42 -10.47
N GLU A 209 53.51 -10.60 -11.20
CA GLU A 209 53.79 -9.20 -10.82
C GLU A 209 52.50 -8.36 -10.61
N SER A 210 51.38 -8.75 -11.24
CA SER A 210 50.03 -8.20 -11.00
C SER A 210 49.46 -8.50 -9.60
N ALA A 211 49.80 -9.64 -9.00
CA ALA A 211 49.40 -9.98 -7.62
C ALA A 211 50.18 -9.17 -6.59
N LYS A 212 51.47 -8.89 -6.85
CA LYS A 212 52.27 -7.99 -6.01
C LYS A 212 51.73 -6.56 -6.06
N ALA A 213 51.26 -6.09 -7.21
CA ALA A 213 50.63 -4.77 -7.36
C ALA A 213 49.26 -4.68 -6.66
N ALA A 214 48.40 -5.71 -6.76
CA ALA A 214 47.09 -5.74 -6.13
C ALA A 214 47.13 -5.86 -4.58
N ILE A 215 48.22 -6.40 -4.02
CA ILE A 215 48.49 -6.42 -2.58
C ILE A 215 48.89 -5.03 -2.06
N VAL A 216 49.65 -4.26 -2.85
CA VAL A 216 50.06 -2.89 -2.48
C VAL A 216 48.87 -1.92 -2.55
N GLU A 217 47.92 -2.14 -3.47
CA GLU A 217 46.74 -1.30 -3.64
C GLU A 217 45.48 -1.77 -2.87
N GLN A 218 45.51 -2.92 -2.20
CA GLN A 218 44.34 -3.56 -1.54
C GLN A 218 43.13 -3.79 -2.48
N THR A 219 43.36 -3.99 -3.76
CA THR A 219 42.31 -4.03 -4.80
C THR A 219 42.08 -5.42 -5.39
N ALA A 220 42.60 -6.50 -4.79
CA ALA A 220 42.44 -7.85 -5.32
C ALA A 220 40.94 -8.24 -5.44
N PRO A 221 40.40 -8.43 -6.66
CA PRO A 221 39.02 -8.83 -6.86
C PRO A 221 38.90 -10.32 -6.55
N LEU A 222 38.09 -10.63 -5.54
CA LEU A 222 37.64 -11.99 -5.22
C LEU A 222 36.24 -12.20 -5.82
N PRO A 223 35.76 -13.45 -5.91
CA PRO A 223 34.35 -13.72 -6.20
C PRO A 223 33.46 -12.93 -5.22
N PRO A 224 32.29 -12.41 -5.65
CA PRO A 224 31.39 -11.62 -4.79
C PRO A 224 30.98 -12.31 -3.49
N GLN A 225 31.08 -13.64 -3.46
CA GLN A 225 30.74 -14.52 -2.34
C GLN A 225 31.84 -14.58 -1.25
N MET A 226 33.05 -14.07 -1.51
CA MET A 226 34.22 -14.19 -0.62
C MET A 226 34.98 -12.87 -0.42
N GLU A 227 34.35 -11.71 -0.63
CA GLU A 227 35.01 -10.41 -0.45
C GLU A 227 35.56 -10.17 0.96
N THR A 228 35.02 -10.85 1.97
CA THR A 228 35.47 -10.79 3.37
C THR A 228 36.73 -11.59 3.65
N ALA A 229 37.14 -12.49 2.75
CA ALA A 229 38.38 -13.28 2.87
C ALA A 229 39.64 -12.52 2.38
N LYS A 230 39.48 -11.25 1.96
CA LYS A 230 40.58 -10.39 1.46
C LYS A 230 41.75 -10.29 2.45
N GLU A 231 41.46 -10.21 3.75
CA GLU A 231 42.49 -10.00 4.78
C GLU A 231 43.31 -11.26 5.10
N SER A 232 42.67 -12.43 5.16
CA SER A 232 43.33 -13.71 5.46
C SER A 232 44.15 -14.24 4.28
N LEU A 233 43.72 -14.00 3.03
CA LEU A 233 44.49 -14.34 1.83
C LEU A 233 45.70 -13.42 1.62
N ALA A 234 45.59 -12.13 1.94
CA ALA A 234 46.72 -11.19 1.86
C ALA A 234 47.88 -11.60 2.78
N LEU A 235 47.57 -12.15 3.96
CA LEU A 235 48.56 -12.66 4.91
C LEU A 235 49.25 -13.94 4.40
N ALA A 236 48.50 -14.85 3.74
CA ALA A 236 49.06 -16.10 3.19
C ALA A 236 50.01 -15.86 2.00
N ILE A 237 49.77 -14.81 1.20
CA ILE A 237 50.61 -14.47 0.04
C ILE A 237 51.94 -13.80 0.49
N GLN A 238 51.99 -13.15 1.66
CA GLN A 238 53.22 -12.56 2.19
C GLN A 238 54.26 -13.61 2.65
N THR A 239 53.85 -14.82 3.00
CA THR A 239 54.72 -15.81 3.68
C THR A 239 55.16 -17.00 2.82
N GLY A 240 54.65 -17.21 1.59
CA GLY A 240 54.91 -18.43 0.81
C GLY A 240 55.24 -18.23 -0.67
N ALA A 241 56.31 -18.88 -1.15
CA ALA A 241 56.82 -18.81 -2.53
C ALA A 241 55.95 -19.53 -3.59
N THR A 242 54.89 -20.23 -3.19
CA THR A 242 53.88 -20.87 -4.05
C THR A 242 52.59 -21.03 -3.25
N VAL A 243 51.45 -20.60 -3.78
CA VAL A 243 50.13 -20.75 -3.13
C VAL A 243 49.45 -21.97 -3.74
N LYS A 244 49.33 -23.07 -2.98
CA LYS A 244 48.58 -24.26 -3.40
C LYS A 244 47.21 -24.29 -2.72
N ALA A 245 46.24 -25.00 -3.32
CA ALA A 245 44.90 -25.13 -2.76
C ALA A 245 44.91 -25.66 -1.31
N ASP A 246 45.87 -26.52 -0.97
CA ASP A 246 46.05 -27.07 0.38
C ASP A 246 46.43 -26.02 1.44
N ASP A 247 46.99 -24.87 1.03
CA ASP A 247 47.42 -23.80 1.95
C ASP A 247 46.26 -22.88 2.40
N ILE A 248 45.12 -22.96 1.70
CA ILE A 248 43.93 -22.11 1.93
C ILE A 248 42.84 -22.87 2.70
N VAL A 249 42.86 -24.20 2.66
CA VAL A 249 41.90 -25.06 3.37
C VAL A 249 41.98 -24.82 4.88
N GLY A 250 40.83 -24.56 5.52
CA GLY A 250 40.72 -24.33 6.95
C GLY A 250 40.84 -22.87 7.40
N GLN A 251 41.10 -21.92 6.50
CA GLN A 251 41.00 -20.49 6.82
C GLN A 251 39.53 -20.11 7.08
N ALA A 252 39.28 -19.30 8.11
CA ALA A 252 37.94 -18.80 8.41
C ALA A 252 37.64 -17.57 7.55
N TYR A 253 36.47 -17.55 6.93
CA TYR A 253 35.90 -16.40 6.25
C TYR A 253 34.48 -16.14 6.75
N THR A 254 34.06 -14.88 6.69
CA THR A 254 32.72 -14.49 7.11
C THR A 254 31.79 -14.41 5.91
N GLU A 255 30.86 -15.34 5.79
CA GLU A 255 29.84 -15.32 4.74
C GLU A 255 28.63 -14.52 5.24
N THR A 256 28.15 -13.54 4.47
CA THR A 256 26.92 -12.81 4.79
C THR A 256 25.76 -13.47 4.05
N ILE A 257 24.98 -14.28 4.76
CA ILE A 257 23.81 -14.97 4.19
C ILE A 257 22.57 -14.12 4.48
N THR A 258 21.72 -13.92 3.48
CA THR A 258 20.40 -13.29 3.66
C THR A 258 19.38 -14.39 3.91
N VAL A 259 18.80 -14.42 5.11
CA VAL A 259 17.80 -15.42 5.52
C VAL A 259 16.44 -14.75 5.61
N GLU A 260 15.44 -15.32 4.95
CA GLU A 260 14.05 -14.94 5.17
C GLU A 260 13.54 -15.53 6.48
N LYS A 261 13.09 -14.67 7.40
CA LYS A 261 12.46 -15.06 8.65
C LYS A 261 10.99 -14.63 8.67
N THR A 262 10.17 -15.45 9.29
CA THR A 262 8.74 -15.17 9.51
C THR A 262 8.49 -14.94 10.99
N VAL A 263 7.77 -13.87 11.33
CA VAL A 263 7.38 -13.57 12.71
C VAL A 263 6.31 -14.57 13.17
N SER A 264 6.64 -15.37 14.19
CA SER A 264 5.74 -16.31 14.83
C SER A 264 4.75 -15.62 15.79
N TYR A 265 3.73 -16.37 16.25
CA TYR A 265 2.76 -15.88 17.23
C TYR A 265 3.42 -15.48 18.57
N GLU A 266 4.38 -16.27 19.05
CA GLU A 266 5.10 -16.00 20.28
C GLU A 266 5.95 -14.74 20.17
N GLU A 267 6.63 -14.55 19.04
CA GLU A 267 7.43 -13.36 18.74
C GLU A 267 6.57 -12.10 18.64
N ALA A 268 5.42 -12.17 17.98
CA ALA A 268 4.47 -11.07 17.94
C ALA A 268 3.94 -10.72 19.34
N THR A 269 3.72 -11.72 20.20
CA THR A 269 3.34 -11.51 21.61
C THR A 269 4.46 -10.82 22.40
N GLN A 270 5.71 -11.24 22.22
CA GLN A 270 6.88 -10.61 22.84
C GLN A 270 7.03 -9.16 22.42
N LEU A 271 6.81 -8.86 21.13
CA LEU A 271 6.86 -7.51 20.59
C LEU A 271 5.78 -6.62 21.23
N MET A 272 4.53 -7.10 21.33
CA MET A 272 3.44 -6.38 21.98
C MET A 272 3.74 -6.10 23.46
N ASN A 273 4.23 -7.09 24.20
CA ASN A 273 4.62 -6.92 25.61
C ASN A 273 5.78 -5.92 25.78
N HIS A 274 6.73 -5.91 24.85
CA HIS A 274 7.82 -4.94 24.83
C HIS A 274 7.30 -3.52 24.63
N PHE A 275 6.37 -3.31 23.68
CA PHE A 275 5.72 -2.03 23.45
C PHE A 275 4.88 -1.57 24.64
N GLU A 276 4.19 -2.47 25.34
CA GLU A 276 3.48 -2.14 26.57
C GLU A 276 4.46 -1.69 27.67
N LYS A 277 5.56 -2.43 27.86
CA LYS A 277 6.57 -2.11 28.88
C LYS A 277 7.28 -0.78 28.62
N LYS A 278 7.47 -0.39 27.36
CA LYS A 278 8.06 0.89 26.95
C LYS A 278 7.06 2.05 26.92
N ASP A 279 5.82 1.81 27.35
CA ASP A 279 4.73 2.78 27.33
C ASP A 279 4.38 3.33 25.93
N TYR A 280 4.60 2.52 24.89
CA TYR A 280 4.22 2.85 23.51
C TYR A 280 2.75 2.50 23.20
N ILE A 281 2.24 1.46 23.84
CA ILE A 281 0.84 1.04 23.73
C ILE A 281 0.20 0.86 25.11
N THR A 282 -1.13 0.92 25.18
CA THR A 282 -1.90 0.50 26.34
C THR A 282 -2.08 -1.03 26.38
N LYS A 283 -2.57 -1.56 27.51
CA LYS A 283 -3.03 -2.97 27.66
C LYS A 283 -4.04 -3.42 26.59
N THR A 284 -4.76 -2.48 26.00
CA THR A 284 -5.75 -2.73 24.94
C THR A 284 -5.14 -2.63 23.54
N GLY A 285 -3.84 -2.37 23.43
CA GLY A 285 -3.12 -2.17 22.17
C GLY A 285 -3.19 -0.75 21.60
N LYS A 286 -3.81 0.22 22.30
CA LYS A 286 -3.96 1.59 21.79
C LYS A 286 -2.62 2.31 21.76
N ILE A 287 -2.26 2.87 20.60
CA ILE A 287 -1.02 3.61 20.35
C ILE A 287 -1.05 4.92 21.16
N LYS A 288 0.03 5.18 21.90
CA LYS A 288 0.26 6.41 22.67
C LYS A 288 1.09 7.42 21.87
N ASP A 289 1.03 8.68 22.29
CA ASP A 289 1.79 9.78 21.66
C ASP A 289 3.32 9.59 21.78
N THR A 290 3.78 8.84 22.77
CA THR A 290 5.17 8.40 22.94
C THR A 290 5.66 7.59 21.73
N MET A 291 4.83 6.68 21.21
CA MET A 291 5.13 5.88 20.04
C MET A 291 5.13 6.74 18.76
N LYS A 292 4.17 7.67 18.64
CA LYS A 292 4.11 8.61 17.52
C LYS A 292 5.34 9.49 17.45
N SER A 293 5.77 10.00 18.60
CA SER A 293 6.99 10.80 18.72
C SER A 293 8.22 9.99 18.34
N ALA A 294 8.31 8.74 18.81
CA ALA A 294 9.43 7.84 18.49
C ALA A 294 9.49 7.45 17.00
N LEU A 295 8.34 7.31 16.33
CA LEU A 295 8.28 7.09 14.89
C LEU A 295 8.74 8.32 14.10
N LEU A 296 8.33 9.52 14.52
CA LEU A 296 8.74 10.78 13.89
C LEU A 296 10.24 11.06 14.05
N SER A 297 10.84 10.72 15.20
CA SER A 297 12.27 10.85 15.44
C SER A 297 13.11 9.68 14.91
N GLY A 298 12.47 8.61 14.42
CA GLY A 298 13.14 7.38 14.02
C GLY A 298 13.79 6.61 15.17
N THR A 299 13.43 6.91 16.43
CA THR A 299 14.02 6.32 17.64
C THR A 299 13.14 5.22 18.25
N LEU A 300 12.32 4.55 17.44
CA LEU A 300 11.50 3.42 17.90
C LEU A 300 12.39 2.32 18.51
N ASP A 301 12.14 1.94 19.75
CA ASP A 301 12.91 0.91 20.46
C ASP A 301 12.34 -0.48 20.13
N LEU A 302 13.10 -1.25 19.34
CA LEU A 302 12.76 -2.63 18.98
C LEU A 302 13.72 -3.61 19.67
N PRO A 303 13.26 -4.84 20.01
CA PRO A 303 14.17 -5.90 20.42
C PRO A 303 15.24 -6.15 19.35
N LYS A 304 16.50 -6.40 19.75
CA LYS A 304 17.65 -6.58 18.82
C LYS A 304 17.39 -7.56 17.68
N LYS A 305 16.58 -8.59 17.92
CA LYS A 305 16.20 -9.61 16.91
C LYS A 305 15.37 -9.04 15.76
N PHE A 306 14.68 -7.92 15.97
CA PHE A 306 13.73 -7.31 15.03
C PHE A 306 14.26 -6.01 14.39
N GLU A 307 15.49 -5.61 14.69
CA GLU A 307 16.10 -4.42 14.08
C GLU A 307 16.26 -4.57 12.55
N ALA A 308 16.52 -5.80 12.06
CA ALA A 308 16.54 -6.08 10.62
C ALA A 308 15.19 -5.77 9.94
N ALA A 309 14.08 -5.95 10.66
CA ALA A 309 12.72 -5.71 10.18
C ALA A 309 12.18 -4.32 10.54
N ARG A 310 13.01 -3.42 11.09
CA ARG A 310 12.59 -2.12 11.60
C ARG A 310 11.72 -1.34 10.64
N SER A 311 12.16 -1.19 9.39
CA SER A 311 11.40 -0.46 8.37
C SER A 311 10.02 -1.07 8.11
N ARG A 312 9.90 -2.40 8.14
CA ARG A 312 8.61 -3.09 7.98
C ARG A 312 7.71 -2.83 9.18
N PHE A 313 8.23 -2.91 10.39
CA PHE A 313 7.48 -2.61 11.60
C PHE A 313 7.00 -1.15 11.63
N GLU A 314 7.89 -0.19 11.37
CA GLU A 314 7.55 1.24 11.29
C GLU A 314 6.43 1.49 10.27
N ASN A 315 6.49 0.84 9.10
CA ASN A 315 5.43 0.93 8.10
C ASN A 315 4.09 0.35 8.57
N ILE A 316 4.10 -0.82 9.23
CA ILE A 316 2.87 -1.41 9.78
C ILE A 316 2.27 -0.52 10.86
N ILE A 317 3.09 -0.03 11.78
CA ILE A 317 2.64 0.81 12.89
C ILE A 317 2.08 2.13 12.34
N THR A 318 2.77 2.73 11.36
CA THR A 318 2.30 3.96 10.70
C THR A 318 0.95 3.75 10.04
N ARG A 319 0.75 2.63 9.34
CA ARG A 319 -0.54 2.29 8.73
C ARG A 319 -1.64 2.03 9.75
N ALA A 320 -1.31 1.39 10.88
CA ALA A 320 -2.28 1.13 11.95
C ALA A 320 -2.79 2.41 12.64
N ASP A 321 -1.98 3.47 12.69
CA ASP A 321 -2.37 4.77 13.25
C ASP A 321 -3.08 5.70 12.24
N GLN A 322 -3.14 5.35 10.95
CA GLN A 322 -3.75 6.18 9.91
C GLN A 322 -5.28 6.19 10.02
N ARG A 323 -5.79 7.09 10.87
CA ARG A 323 -7.19 7.49 10.87
C ARG A 323 -7.51 8.27 9.59
N PRO A 324 -8.77 8.22 9.11
CA PRO A 324 -9.21 9.10 8.04
C PRO A 324 -8.85 10.56 8.34
N PRO A 325 -8.19 11.29 7.42
CA PRO A 325 -7.74 12.66 7.66
C PRO A 325 -8.94 13.63 7.65
N LEU A 326 -9.64 13.69 8.77
CA LEU A 326 -10.74 14.63 9.00
C LEU A 326 -10.17 15.95 9.52
N ARG A 327 -10.50 17.06 8.86
CA ARG A 327 -10.10 18.41 9.28
C ARG A 327 -11.33 19.19 9.74
N ASP A 328 -11.19 19.88 10.86
CA ASP A 328 -12.20 20.80 11.35
C ASP A 328 -12.04 22.14 10.61
N ALA A 329 -12.90 22.38 9.61
CA ALA A 329 -12.88 23.59 8.81
C ALA A 329 -13.06 24.87 9.66
N SER A 330 -13.71 24.79 10.82
CA SER A 330 -13.87 25.96 11.71
C SER A 330 -12.56 26.43 12.34
N ARG A 331 -11.54 25.57 12.33
CA ARG A 331 -10.20 25.83 12.86
C ARG A 331 -9.17 26.12 11.76
N GLU A 332 -9.58 26.14 10.49
CA GLU A 332 -8.67 26.47 9.41
C GLU A 332 -8.23 27.93 9.48
N VAL A 333 -6.92 28.13 9.54
CA VAL A 333 -6.30 29.46 9.54
C VAL A 333 -5.70 29.70 8.17
N THR A 334 -6.03 30.83 7.55
CA THR A 334 -5.37 31.25 6.31
C THR A 334 -3.91 31.59 6.59
N VAL A 335 -3.02 30.64 6.33
CA VAL A 335 -1.58 30.86 6.43
C VAL A 335 -1.16 31.78 5.28
N ARG A 336 -0.72 33.00 5.61
CA ARG A 336 -0.16 33.91 4.62
C ARG A 336 1.28 33.53 4.34
N LEU A 337 1.61 33.39 3.07
CA LEU A 337 2.97 33.16 2.60
C LEU A 337 3.92 34.23 3.18
N ASN A 338 4.94 33.81 3.91
CA ASN A 338 5.99 34.69 4.36
C ASN A 338 6.87 35.07 3.16
N LYS A 339 6.55 36.19 2.51
CA LYS A 339 7.20 36.67 1.30
C LYS A 339 8.72 36.86 1.45
N GLN A 340 9.22 37.03 2.67
CA GLN A 340 10.67 37.13 2.95
C GLN A 340 11.40 35.81 2.74
N VAL A 341 10.77 34.67 3.06
CA VAL A 341 11.36 33.33 2.91
C VAL A 341 11.46 32.93 1.43
N LEU A 342 10.51 33.38 0.60
CA LEU A 342 10.53 33.06 -0.84
C LEU A 342 11.63 33.78 -1.63
N ILE A 343 12.15 34.89 -1.07
CA ILE A 343 13.21 35.70 -1.66
C ILE A 343 14.59 35.17 -1.22
N SER A 344 14.64 34.30 -0.20
CA SER A 344 15.90 33.74 0.27
C SER A 344 16.52 32.82 -0.81
N PRO A 345 17.82 32.98 -1.11
CA PRO A 345 18.53 32.12 -2.05
C PRO A 345 18.43 30.64 -1.68
N GLU A 346 18.45 30.33 -0.39
CA GLU A 346 18.43 28.96 0.16
C GLU A 346 17.09 28.28 -0.09
N PHE A 347 15.97 29.00 0.08
CA PHE A 347 14.64 28.48 -0.23
C PHE A 347 14.48 28.23 -1.73
N ARG A 348 15.05 29.09 -2.58
CA ARG A 348 14.96 28.94 -4.03
C ARG A 348 15.75 27.74 -4.54
N GLU A 349 16.94 27.49 -4.00
CA GLU A 349 17.70 26.26 -4.29
C GLU A 349 16.94 25.00 -3.83
N LEU A 350 16.37 25.02 -2.63
CA LEU A 350 15.59 23.91 -2.10
C LEU A 350 14.33 23.67 -2.95
N TRP A 351 13.61 24.73 -3.30
CA TRP A 351 12.41 24.68 -4.12
C TRP A 351 12.72 24.18 -5.54
N ASP A 352 13.81 24.62 -6.16
CA ASP A 352 14.21 24.16 -7.49
C ASP A 352 14.58 22.67 -7.51
N ARG A 353 15.06 22.11 -6.39
CA ARG A 353 15.27 20.67 -6.21
C ARG A 353 13.96 19.90 -6.01
N ILE A 354 13.00 20.45 -5.24
CA ILE A 354 11.78 19.73 -4.84
C ILE A 354 10.63 19.89 -5.85
N LYS A 355 10.56 21.01 -6.60
CA LYS A 355 9.44 21.32 -7.51
C LYS A 355 9.32 20.38 -8.71
N GLN A 356 10.32 19.55 -8.96
CA GLN A 356 10.34 18.65 -10.11
C GLN A 356 9.33 17.52 -9.90
N LYS A 357 8.24 17.53 -10.68
CA LYS A 357 7.34 16.38 -10.77
C LYS A 357 8.07 15.26 -11.50
N THR A 358 8.48 14.23 -10.78
CA THR A 358 9.12 13.04 -11.36
C THR A 358 8.04 12.17 -11.98
N ALA A 359 8.08 12.01 -13.32
CA ALA A 359 7.30 11.00 -14.01
C ALA A 359 8.13 9.71 -14.04
N TYR A 360 7.63 8.64 -13.43
CA TYR A 360 8.27 7.34 -13.48
C TYR A 360 8.07 6.75 -14.88
N ARG A 361 9.13 6.68 -15.68
CA ARG A 361 9.10 6.06 -16.99
C ARG A 361 9.82 4.72 -16.91
N VAL A 362 9.04 3.64 -16.93
CA VAL A 362 9.62 2.29 -17.06
C VAL A 362 9.96 2.07 -18.52
N GLN A 363 11.25 1.91 -18.81
CA GLN A 363 11.70 1.44 -20.11
C GLN A 363 11.91 -0.07 -20.00
N ILE A 364 10.98 -0.84 -20.56
CA ILE A 364 11.07 -2.30 -20.59
C ILE A 364 11.76 -2.71 -21.90
N ASP A 365 12.90 -3.40 -21.77
CA ASP A 365 13.56 -4.09 -22.88
C ASP A 365 12.73 -5.34 -23.21
N THR A 366 11.94 -5.24 -24.28
CA THR A 366 10.95 -6.26 -24.64
C THR A 366 11.62 -7.56 -25.07
N GLU A 367 12.78 -7.49 -25.72
CA GLU A 367 13.52 -8.68 -26.16
C GLU A 367 14.03 -9.48 -24.95
N LYS A 368 14.64 -8.80 -23.98
CA LYS A 368 15.09 -9.46 -22.74
C LYS A 368 13.95 -10.02 -21.91
N LEU A 369 12.81 -9.33 -21.86
CA LEU A 369 11.64 -9.82 -21.14
C LEU A 369 11.12 -11.12 -21.76
N VAL A 370 11.08 -11.19 -23.09
CA VAL A 370 10.70 -12.42 -23.81
C VAL A 370 11.70 -13.53 -23.53
N ASP A 371 13.00 -13.27 -23.61
CA ASP A 371 14.05 -14.26 -23.35
C ASP A 371 13.96 -14.82 -21.91
N TRP A 372 13.74 -13.97 -20.92
CA TRP A 372 13.55 -14.38 -19.53
C TRP A 372 12.26 -15.19 -19.35
N SER A 373 11.15 -14.76 -19.95
CA SER A 373 9.87 -15.47 -19.87
C SER A 373 9.96 -16.87 -20.49
N VAL A 374 10.64 -17.00 -21.63
CA VAL A 374 10.88 -18.29 -22.29
C VAL A 374 11.75 -19.19 -21.41
N ARG A 375 12.81 -18.64 -20.81
CA ARG A 375 13.69 -19.37 -19.91
C ARG A 375 12.95 -19.90 -18.69
N ASP A 376 12.12 -19.07 -18.06
CA ASP A 376 11.34 -19.44 -16.88
C ASP A 376 10.32 -20.54 -17.21
N LEU A 377 9.61 -20.41 -18.35
CA LEU A 377 8.68 -21.44 -18.82
C LEU A 377 9.38 -22.78 -19.11
N GLN A 378 10.60 -22.76 -19.64
CA GLN A 378 11.39 -23.99 -19.86
C GLN A 378 11.85 -24.64 -18.55
N THR A 379 12.17 -23.83 -17.54
CA THR A 379 12.56 -24.32 -16.21
C THR A 379 11.39 -24.68 -15.30
N MET A 380 10.15 -24.41 -15.75
CA MET A 380 8.96 -24.63 -14.94
C MET A 380 8.79 -26.11 -14.58
N PRO A 381 8.50 -26.44 -13.30
CA PRO A 381 8.15 -27.81 -12.91
C PRO A 381 6.97 -28.35 -13.72
N ARG A 382 7.03 -29.62 -14.12
CA ARG A 382 5.94 -30.26 -14.87
C ARG A 382 4.64 -30.22 -14.06
N ILE A 383 3.57 -29.72 -14.68
CA ILE A 383 2.24 -29.67 -14.08
C ILE A 383 1.77 -31.12 -13.83
N PRO A 384 1.54 -31.54 -12.57
CA PRO A 384 1.08 -32.88 -12.28
C PRO A 384 -0.37 -33.06 -12.76
N LYS A 385 -0.70 -34.26 -13.24
CA LYS A 385 -2.10 -34.63 -13.56
C LYS A 385 -2.93 -34.63 -12.28
N ALA A 386 -4.19 -34.20 -12.36
CA ALA A 386 -5.09 -34.32 -11.22
C ALA A 386 -5.30 -35.80 -10.88
N ARG A 387 -5.15 -36.12 -9.59
CA ARG A 387 -5.35 -37.49 -9.07
C ARG A 387 -6.61 -37.53 -8.24
N LEU A 388 -7.45 -38.51 -8.51
CA LEU A 388 -8.63 -38.80 -7.69
C LEU A 388 -8.26 -39.90 -6.69
N MET A 389 -8.20 -39.53 -5.42
CA MET A 389 -7.95 -40.47 -4.33
C MET A 389 -9.29 -40.84 -3.68
N THR A 390 -9.71 -42.08 -3.85
CA THR A 390 -10.88 -42.63 -3.18
C THR A 390 -10.42 -43.48 -2.00
N GLN A 391 -10.77 -43.05 -0.80
CA GLN A 391 -10.53 -43.77 0.43
C GLN A 391 -11.84 -44.38 0.90
N THR A 392 -11.89 -45.69 1.09
CA THR A 392 -13.08 -46.38 1.62
C THR A 392 -12.76 -46.87 3.03
N ALA A 393 -13.59 -46.48 3.99
CA ALA A 393 -13.49 -46.92 5.37
C ALA A 393 -14.81 -47.55 5.82
N ASP A 394 -14.70 -48.64 6.57
CA ASP A 394 -15.85 -49.22 7.27
C ASP A 394 -15.99 -48.49 8.61
N ILE A 395 -17.21 -48.01 8.89
CA ILE A 395 -17.53 -47.33 10.13
C ILE A 395 -18.19 -48.33 11.07
N ASN A 396 -17.62 -48.53 12.25
CA ASN A 396 -18.23 -49.32 13.31
C ASN A 396 -18.71 -48.37 14.43
N ILE A 397 -20.00 -48.43 14.75
CA ILE A 397 -20.64 -47.55 15.73
C ILE A 397 -21.03 -48.40 16.94
N GLU A 398 -20.37 -48.15 18.07
CA GLU A 398 -20.68 -48.78 19.35
C GLU A 398 -21.08 -47.73 20.39
N ASN A 399 -21.70 -48.14 21.50
CA ASN A 399 -22.15 -47.21 22.55
C ASN A 399 -21.02 -46.39 23.18
N ALA A 400 -19.76 -46.86 23.05
CA ALA A 400 -18.57 -46.15 23.52
C ALA A 400 -18.03 -45.11 22.51
N GLY A 401 -18.50 -45.11 21.25
CA GLY A 401 -18.08 -44.18 20.22
C GLY A 401 -18.06 -44.77 18.81
N VAL A 402 -17.72 -43.93 17.83
CA VAL A 402 -17.58 -44.32 16.42
C VAL A 402 -16.10 -44.59 16.12
N THR A 403 -15.79 -45.80 15.66
CA THR A 403 -14.44 -46.18 15.19
C THR A 403 -14.47 -46.46 13.69
N HIS A 404 -13.37 -46.21 12.99
CA HIS A 404 -13.28 -46.48 11.54
C HIS A 404 -12.07 -47.36 11.25
N PHE A 405 -12.22 -48.26 10.29
CA PHE A 405 -11.14 -49.08 9.76
C PHE A 405 -11.02 -48.81 8.26
N GLU A 406 -9.85 -48.32 7.84
CA GLU A 406 -9.58 -48.02 6.45
C GLU A 406 -9.41 -49.32 5.66
N ARG A 407 -10.25 -49.52 4.63
CA ARG A 407 -10.32 -50.77 3.86
C ARG A 407 -9.46 -50.72 2.59
N GLY A 408 -9.18 -49.52 2.08
CA GLY A 408 -8.27 -49.32 0.96
C GLY A 408 -8.28 -47.92 0.38
N ILE A 409 -7.14 -47.56 -0.23
CA ILE A 409 -6.95 -46.33 -1.00
C ILE A 409 -6.83 -46.72 -2.47
N LYS A 410 -7.67 -46.14 -3.33
CA LYS A 410 -7.52 -46.22 -4.78
C LYS A 410 -7.15 -44.85 -5.33
N VAL A 411 -6.01 -44.77 -6.01
CA VAL A 411 -5.58 -43.56 -6.73
C VAL A 411 -5.84 -43.78 -8.21
N THR A 412 -6.62 -42.90 -8.82
CA THR A 412 -6.86 -42.90 -10.27
C THR A 412 -6.40 -41.56 -10.84
N ASP A 413 -5.49 -41.59 -11.82
CA ASP A 413 -5.08 -40.39 -12.54
C ASP A 413 -6.19 -40.01 -13.55
N LEU A 414 -6.56 -38.72 -13.60
CA LEU A 414 -7.52 -38.22 -14.60
C LEU A 414 -6.80 -37.99 -15.93
N GLU A 415 -7.26 -38.62 -17.01
CA GLU A 415 -6.59 -38.55 -18.32
C GLU A 415 -6.77 -37.21 -19.06
N THR A 416 -7.83 -36.45 -18.73
CA THR A 416 -8.26 -35.23 -19.46
C THR A 416 -8.45 -34.02 -18.53
N THR A 417 -7.45 -33.68 -17.70
CA THR A 417 -7.56 -32.51 -16.81
C THR A 417 -7.36 -31.17 -17.53
N TYR A 418 -6.57 -31.14 -18.61
CA TYR A 418 -6.17 -29.90 -19.28
C TYR A 418 -6.29 -30.03 -20.81
N GLU A 419 -7.53 -30.07 -21.33
CA GLU A 419 -7.78 -30.12 -22.78
C GLU A 419 -7.58 -28.76 -23.47
N ALA A 420 -7.73 -27.66 -22.73
CA ALA A 420 -7.52 -26.31 -23.23
C ALA A 420 -6.57 -25.56 -22.29
N LEU A 421 -5.49 -25.01 -22.85
CA LEU A 421 -4.71 -24.01 -22.14
C LEU A 421 -5.61 -22.77 -21.96
N PRO A 422 -5.68 -22.18 -20.75
CA PRO A 422 -6.37 -20.90 -20.58
C PRO A 422 -5.78 -19.87 -21.55
N HIS A 423 -6.60 -18.94 -22.04
CA HIS A 423 -6.16 -17.91 -22.97
C HIS A 423 -5.35 -16.84 -22.22
N ILE A 424 -4.13 -17.22 -21.81
CA ILE A 424 -3.22 -16.43 -20.96
C ILE A 424 -2.98 -15.04 -21.56
N ILE A 425 -2.96 -14.93 -22.89
CA ILE A 425 -2.79 -13.66 -23.60
C ILE A 425 -3.92 -12.66 -23.27
N ASN A 426 -5.17 -13.13 -23.17
CA ASN A 426 -6.28 -12.24 -22.81
C ASN A 426 -6.20 -11.84 -21.34
N ILE A 427 -5.83 -12.78 -20.47
CA ILE A 427 -5.70 -12.54 -19.02
C ILE A 427 -4.58 -11.56 -18.70
N ILE A 428 -3.52 -11.53 -19.52
CA ILE A 428 -2.38 -10.60 -19.36
C ILE A 428 -2.66 -9.24 -20.04
N SER A 429 -3.54 -9.19 -21.04
CA SER A 429 -3.89 -7.96 -21.77
C SER A 429 -4.98 -7.11 -21.10
N GLU A 430 -5.78 -7.71 -20.22
CA GLU A 430 -6.68 -7.00 -19.28
C GLU A 430 -5.90 -6.53 -18.05
#